data_AF-A0A382TR12-F1
#
_entry.id   AF-A0A382TR12-F1
#
_cell.length_a   1.000
_cell.length_b   1.000
_cell.length_c   1.000
_cell.angle_alpha   90.00
_cell.angle_beta   90.00
_cell.angle_gamma   90.00
#
_symmetry.space_group_name_H-M   'P 1'
#
loop_
_entity.id
_entity.type
_entity.pdbx_description
1 polymer ?
#
loop_
_entity_poly.entity_id
_entity_poly.type
_entity_poly.pdbx_seq_one_letter_code
_entity_poly.pdbx_strand_id
1 'polypeptide(L)'
;MNLNNQAELETYFADNFDTVLFPILADMYLQNRDLVRARKVCDIGLGYHPDHVDGRFILAMIELEAGNERESEKLLKEVVQSGTDHLQAAFQLAIVQQSLGRAESTLQKGWNKVLDLDPENREAKSILSILGKQETPKKMIQRKKTSNRITGKKTKTRSVKKTEGPQLAISPRIATFTMVNVLKNQNLYNQALDVLDILVTKGADAEKI
;
A
#
# COMPACT_ATOMS: atom_id res chain seq x y z
N MET A 1 -38.81 6.23 13.60
CA MET A 1 -38.22 6.00 12.26
C MET A 1 -37.73 4.56 12.22
N ASN A 2 -38.31 3.74 11.36
CA ASN A 2 -37.89 2.35 11.20
C ASN A 2 -36.75 2.28 10.18
N LEU A 3 -35.54 1.96 10.65
CA LEU A 3 -34.34 1.81 9.81
C LEU A 3 -34.44 0.65 8.80
N ASN A 4 -35.42 -0.24 8.98
CA ASN A 4 -35.66 -1.38 8.10
C ASN A 4 -36.72 -1.09 7.02
N ASN A 5 -37.39 0.07 7.09
CA ASN A 5 -38.40 0.46 6.10
C ASN A 5 -37.79 1.47 5.12
N GLN A 6 -37.56 1.02 3.88
CA GLN A 6 -36.92 1.83 2.85
C GLN A 6 -37.69 3.14 2.58
N ALA A 7 -39.02 3.10 2.53
CA ALA A 7 -39.82 4.29 2.21
C ALA A 7 -39.77 5.36 3.31
N GLU A 8 -39.75 4.96 4.58
CA GLU A 8 -39.56 5.89 5.70
C GLU A 8 -38.15 6.50 5.68
N LEU A 9 -37.14 5.69 5.37
CA LEU A 9 -35.76 6.12 5.27
C LEU A 9 -35.51 7.06 4.08
N GLU A 10 -36.15 6.80 2.94
CA GLU A 10 -36.17 7.69 1.78
C GLU A 10 -36.80 9.03 2.11
N THR A 11 -37.96 9.03 2.77
CA THR A 11 -38.67 10.26 3.15
C THR A 11 -37.80 11.10 4.08
N TYR A 12 -37.22 10.46 5.10
CA TYR A 12 -36.33 11.14 6.03
C TYR A 12 -35.07 11.68 5.36
N PHE A 13 -34.46 10.92 4.44
CA PHE A 13 -33.28 11.34 3.70
C PHE A 13 -33.59 12.53 2.77
N ALA A 14 -34.77 12.53 2.14
CA ALA A 14 -35.22 13.65 1.31
C ALA A 14 -35.40 14.95 2.12
N ASP A 15 -35.80 14.84 3.38
CA ASP A 15 -35.94 15.97 4.29
C ASP A 15 -34.61 16.37 4.97
N ASN A 16 -33.63 15.46 5.05
CA ASN A 16 -32.37 15.64 5.79
C ASN A 16 -31.18 15.02 5.02
N PHE A 17 -30.70 15.70 3.99
CA PHE A 17 -29.60 15.20 3.16
C PHE A 17 -28.25 15.11 3.89
N ASP A 18 -28.09 15.85 4.98
CA ASP A 18 -26.94 15.83 5.88
C ASP A 18 -27.05 14.73 6.95
N THR A 19 -27.95 13.76 6.81
CA THR A 19 -27.99 12.62 7.71
C THR A 19 -26.79 11.70 7.50
N VAL A 20 -26.26 11.14 8.59
CA VAL A 20 -25.24 10.07 8.56
C VAL A 20 -25.81 8.69 8.23
N LEU A 21 -27.14 8.56 8.11
CA LEU A 21 -27.83 7.29 7.85
C LEU A 21 -27.89 6.90 6.36
N PHE A 22 -27.41 7.77 5.47
CA PHE A 22 -27.41 7.53 4.03
C PHE A 22 -26.77 6.19 3.58
N PRO A 23 -25.73 5.63 4.25
CA PRO A 23 -25.16 4.35 3.81
C PRO A 23 -26.14 3.19 3.96
N ILE A 24 -27.04 3.25 4.96
CA ILE A 24 -28.08 2.23 5.16
C ILE A 24 -29.06 2.26 3.99
N LEU A 25 -29.50 3.46 3.58
CA LEU A 25 -30.40 3.60 2.45
C LEU A 25 -29.73 3.17 1.14
N ALA A 26 -28.47 3.56 0.94
CA ALA A 26 -27.70 3.15 -0.22
C ALA A 26 -27.49 1.63 -0.26
N ASP A 27 -27.22 0.99 0.88
CA ASP A 27 -27.12 -0.47 0.97
C ASP A 27 -28.46 -1.15 0.63
N MET A 28 -29.59 -0.65 1.15
CA MET A 28 -30.91 -1.19 0.78
C MET A 28 -31.15 -1.12 -0.74
N TYR A 29 -30.79 -0.02 -1.39
CA TYR A 29 -30.86 0.08 -2.85
C TYR A 29 -29.89 -0.87 -3.56
N LEU A 30 -28.68 -1.06 -3.02
CA LEU A 30 -27.70 -2.01 -3.55
C LEU A 30 -28.23 -3.45 -3.46
N GLN A 31 -28.84 -3.85 -2.34
CA GLN A 31 -29.48 -5.17 -2.19
C GLN A 31 -30.62 -5.37 -3.19
N ASN A 32 -31.36 -4.30 -3.50
CA ASN A 32 -32.40 -4.29 -4.54
C ASN A 32 -31.85 -4.19 -5.97
N ARG A 33 -30.51 -4.18 -6.15
CA ARG A 33 -29.81 -4.00 -7.43
C ARG A 33 -30.12 -2.68 -8.15
N ASP A 34 -30.67 -1.69 -7.45
CA ASP A 34 -30.87 -0.34 -8.00
C ASP A 34 -29.59 0.50 -7.80
N LEU A 35 -28.58 0.21 -8.64
CA LEU A 35 -27.27 0.87 -8.57
C LEU A 35 -27.34 2.37 -8.81
N VAL A 36 -28.33 2.83 -9.60
CA VAL A 36 -28.49 4.25 -9.95
C VAL A 36 -28.91 5.04 -8.72
N ARG A 37 -29.93 4.56 -7.98
CA ARG A 37 -30.36 5.21 -6.75
C ARG A 37 -29.35 5.03 -5.63
N ALA A 38 -28.77 3.85 -5.48
CA ALA A 38 -27.74 3.57 -4.47
C ALA A 38 -26.58 4.56 -4.58
N ARG A 39 -26.04 4.73 -5.79
CA ARG A 39 -24.99 5.70 -6.08
C ARG A 39 -25.40 7.12 -5.73
N LYS A 40 -26.59 7.55 -6.18
CA LYS A 40 -27.07 8.91 -5.96
C LYS A 40 -27.21 9.25 -4.46
N VAL A 41 -27.70 8.29 -3.66
CA VAL A 41 -27.79 8.46 -2.20
C VAL A 41 -26.39 8.57 -1.59
N CYS A 42 -25.45 7.70 -1.99
CA CYS A 42 -24.05 7.79 -1.55
C CYS A 42 -23.39 9.11 -1.94
N ASP A 43 -23.57 9.59 -3.17
CA ASP A 43 -22.97 10.82 -3.67
C ASP A 43 -23.48 12.05 -2.91
N ILE A 44 -24.80 12.10 -2.64
CA ILE A 44 -25.39 13.18 -1.84
C ILE A 44 -24.88 13.11 -0.40
N GLY A 45 -24.93 11.94 0.23
CA GLY A 45 -24.52 11.78 1.62
C GLY A 45 -23.03 12.06 1.85
N LEU A 46 -22.16 11.57 0.97
CA LEU A 46 -20.72 11.88 0.98
C LEU A 46 -20.43 13.34 0.62
N GLY A 47 -21.33 14.02 -0.09
CA GLY A 47 -21.24 15.46 -0.31
C GLY A 47 -21.31 16.26 0.99
N TYR A 48 -22.09 15.82 1.96
CA TYR A 48 -22.18 16.44 3.30
C TYR A 48 -21.19 15.85 4.30
N HIS A 49 -20.96 14.54 4.22
CA HIS A 49 -20.05 13.80 5.10
C HIS A 49 -18.90 13.20 4.29
N PRO A 50 -17.96 14.02 3.81
CA PRO A 50 -16.90 13.55 2.94
C PRO A 50 -16.09 12.47 3.64
N ASP A 51 -15.83 12.53 4.95
CA ASP A 51 -14.97 11.57 5.66
C ASP A 51 -15.70 10.32 6.18
N HIS A 52 -16.95 10.10 5.76
CA HIS A 52 -17.73 8.96 6.22
C HIS A 52 -17.24 7.63 5.61
N VAL A 53 -16.67 6.78 6.46
CA VAL A 53 -16.00 5.54 6.07
C VAL A 53 -16.98 4.52 5.48
N ASP A 54 -18.09 4.26 6.17
CA ASP A 54 -19.10 3.29 5.72
C ASP A 54 -19.74 3.72 4.40
N GLY A 55 -19.97 5.03 4.22
CA GLY A 55 -20.50 5.60 2.99
C GLY A 55 -19.57 5.40 1.79
N ARG A 56 -18.26 5.59 1.99
CA ARG A 56 -17.25 5.27 0.96
C ARG A 56 -17.19 3.77 0.69
N PHE A 57 -17.31 2.93 1.70
CA PHE A 57 -17.34 1.49 1.52
C PHE A 57 -18.54 1.05 0.68
N ILE A 58 -19.75 1.55 0.98
CA ILE A 58 -20.95 1.26 0.18
C ILE A 58 -20.79 1.78 -1.25
N LEU A 59 -20.24 2.98 -1.46
CA LEU A 59 -19.94 3.49 -2.80
C LEU A 59 -18.99 2.54 -3.56
N ALA A 60 -17.96 2.02 -2.89
CA ALA A 60 -17.05 1.06 -3.49
C ALA A 60 -17.73 -0.27 -3.86
N MET A 61 -18.69 -0.72 -3.05
CA MET A 61 -19.49 -1.91 -3.37
C MET A 61 -20.42 -1.68 -4.56
N ILE A 62 -21.03 -0.49 -4.66
CA ILE A 62 -21.84 -0.10 -5.81
C ILE A 62 -21.00 -0.09 -7.10
N GLU A 63 -19.75 0.39 -7.03
CA GLU A 63 -18.82 0.32 -8.17
C GLU A 63 -18.49 -1.12 -8.58
N LEU A 64 -18.35 -2.04 -7.63
CA LEU A 64 -18.12 -3.46 -7.96
C LEU A 64 -19.29 -4.07 -8.69
N GLU A 65 -20.50 -3.86 -8.18
CA GLU A 65 -21.70 -4.38 -8.82
C GLU A 65 -21.94 -3.72 -10.20
N ALA A 66 -21.47 -2.48 -10.39
CA ALA A 66 -21.47 -1.80 -11.68
C ALA A 66 -20.36 -2.29 -12.65
N GLY A 67 -19.43 -3.14 -12.20
CA GLY A 67 -18.30 -3.64 -12.99
C GLY A 67 -17.08 -2.71 -13.04
N ASN A 68 -17.09 -1.62 -12.26
CA ASN A 68 -16.01 -0.64 -12.19
C ASN A 68 -14.97 -1.03 -11.13
N GLU A 69 -14.34 -2.19 -11.30
CA GLU A 69 -13.40 -2.76 -10.31
C GLU A 69 -12.23 -1.82 -9.95
N ARG A 70 -11.77 -1.01 -10.91
CA ARG A 70 -10.66 -0.06 -10.68
C ARG A 70 -11.04 1.11 -9.77
N GLU A 71 -12.24 1.66 -9.95
CA GLU A 71 -12.73 2.74 -9.09
C GLU A 71 -13.05 2.20 -7.69
N SER A 72 -13.63 1.00 -7.61
CA SER A 72 -13.82 0.33 -6.34
C SER A 72 -12.50 0.10 -5.60
N GLU A 73 -11.45 -0.38 -6.28
CA GLU A 73 -10.12 -0.57 -5.66
C GLU A 73 -9.59 0.73 -5.04
N LYS A 74 -9.80 1.86 -5.71
CA LYS A 74 -9.38 3.18 -5.22
C LYS A 74 -10.15 3.57 -3.95
N LEU A 75 -11.48 3.46 -3.98
CA LEU A 75 -12.33 3.79 -2.84
C LEU A 75 -12.04 2.88 -1.63
N LEU A 76 -11.89 1.57 -1.86
CA LEU A 76 -11.53 0.63 -0.80
C LEU A 76 -10.15 0.90 -0.20
N LYS A 77 -9.17 1.36 -1.00
CA LYS A 77 -7.88 1.82 -0.47
C LYS A 77 -8.03 3.01 0.44
N GLU A 78 -8.86 3.99 0.09
CA GLU A 78 -9.13 5.15 0.94
C GLU A 78 -9.77 4.72 2.27
N VAL A 79 -10.75 3.82 2.23
CA VAL A 79 -11.39 3.25 3.43
C VAL A 79 -10.35 2.56 4.32
N VAL A 80 -9.50 1.71 3.76
CA VAL A 80 -8.47 0.96 4.51
C VAL A 80 -7.34 1.88 5.02
N GLN A 81 -7.13 3.04 4.40
CA GLN A 81 -6.15 4.05 4.81
C GLN A 81 -6.70 5.03 5.87
N SER A 82 -8.02 5.19 5.95
CA SER A 82 -8.68 6.07 6.94
C SER A 82 -8.42 5.67 8.40
N GLY A 83 -7.85 4.48 8.62
CA GLY A 83 -7.41 4.00 9.94
C GLY A 83 -8.49 3.31 10.75
N THR A 84 -9.72 3.23 10.23
CA THR A 84 -10.76 2.37 10.80
C THR A 84 -10.47 0.90 10.49
N ASP A 85 -10.56 0.05 11.50
CA ASP A 85 -10.42 -1.41 11.39
C ASP A 85 -11.63 -2.04 10.69
N HIS A 86 -11.77 -1.74 9.40
CA HIS A 86 -12.86 -2.22 8.57
C HIS A 86 -12.47 -3.53 7.88
N LEU A 87 -12.69 -4.65 8.58
CA LEU A 87 -12.37 -6.00 8.08
C LEU A 87 -12.96 -6.26 6.70
N GLN A 88 -14.24 -5.96 6.50
CA GLN A 88 -14.92 -6.19 5.24
C GLN A 88 -14.32 -5.38 4.09
N ALA A 89 -13.91 -4.12 4.31
CA ALA A 89 -13.25 -3.33 3.28
C ALA A 89 -11.87 -3.88 2.91
N ALA A 90 -11.09 -4.32 3.91
CA ALA A 90 -9.79 -4.95 3.67
C ALA A 90 -9.94 -6.27 2.88
N PHE A 91 -10.95 -7.05 3.20
CA PHE A 91 -11.28 -8.30 2.53
C PHE A 91 -11.71 -8.07 1.08
N GLN A 92 -12.67 -7.17 0.86
CA GLN A 92 -13.12 -6.80 -0.49
C GLN A 92 -11.98 -6.22 -1.31
N LEU A 93 -11.11 -5.39 -0.73
CA LEU A 93 -9.94 -4.85 -1.42
C LEU A 93 -9.03 -5.96 -1.92
N ALA A 94 -8.78 -6.98 -1.10
CA ALA A 94 -7.92 -8.10 -1.49
C ALA A 94 -8.53 -8.94 -2.63
N ILE A 95 -9.85 -9.16 -2.60
CA ILE A 95 -10.58 -9.84 -3.67
C ILE A 95 -10.50 -9.05 -4.98
N VAL A 96 -10.78 -7.74 -4.94
CA VAL A 96 -10.75 -6.87 -6.13
C VAL A 96 -9.34 -6.78 -6.70
N GLN A 97 -8.31 -6.73 -5.86
CA GLN A 97 -6.94 -6.78 -6.32
C GLN A 97 -6.59 -8.11 -6.99
N GLN A 98 -7.18 -9.21 -6.51
CA GLN A 98 -7.02 -10.53 -7.11
C GLN A 98 -7.72 -10.61 -8.48
N SER A 99 -8.95 -10.10 -8.60
CA SER A 99 -9.66 -10.07 -9.90
C SER A 99 -8.95 -9.20 -10.93
N LEU A 100 -8.40 -8.06 -10.50
CA LEU A 100 -7.60 -7.16 -11.33
C LEU A 100 -6.19 -7.70 -11.67
N GLY A 101 -5.79 -8.86 -11.15
CA GLY A 101 -4.48 -9.46 -11.41
C GLY A 101 -3.31 -8.60 -10.89
N ARG A 102 -3.48 -7.92 -9.76
CA ARG A 102 -2.41 -7.14 -9.13
C ARG A 102 -1.25 -8.07 -8.71
N ALA A 103 -0.06 -7.48 -8.59
CA ALA A 103 1.15 -8.23 -8.25
C ALA A 103 0.99 -9.02 -6.94
N GLU A 104 1.59 -10.20 -6.87
CA GLU A 104 1.51 -11.10 -5.72
C GLU A 104 1.93 -10.42 -4.41
N SER A 105 2.95 -9.57 -4.46
CA SER A 105 3.39 -8.79 -3.28
C SER A 105 2.32 -7.84 -2.74
N THR A 106 1.41 -7.36 -3.59
CA THR A 106 0.27 -6.52 -3.20
C THR A 106 -0.82 -7.38 -2.58
N LEU A 107 -1.12 -8.53 -3.20
CA LEU A 107 -2.09 -9.50 -2.68
C LEU A 107 -1.66 -10.02 -1.31
N GLN A 108 -0.40 -10.41 -1.15
CA GLN A 108 0.14 -10.86 0.14
C GLN A 108 -0.04 -9.80 1.22
N LYS A 109 0.22 -8.52 0.92
CA LYS A 109 -0.01 -7.42 1.88
C LYS A 109 -1.48 -7.24 2.23
N GLY A 110 -2.36 -7.29 1.23
CA GLY A 110 -3.81 -7.20 1.42
C GLY A 110 -4.34 -8.32 2.31
N TRP A 111 -4.04 -9.57 1.97
CA TRP A 111 -4.49 -10.74 2.72
C TRP A 111 -3.84 -10.86 4.11
N ASN A 112 -2.60 -10.40 4.29
CA ASN A 112 -2.00 -10.30 5.61
C ASN A 112 -2.74 -9.29 6.48
N LYS A 113 -3.13 -8.12 5.93
CA LYS A 113 -3.92 -7.14 6.68
C LYS A 113 -5.30 -7.68 7.09
N VAL A 114 -5.90 -8.55 6.27
CA VAL A 114 -7.13 -9.28 6.64
C VAL A 114 -6.86 -10.21 7.82
N LEU A 115 -5.76 -10.98 7.81
CA LEU A 115 -5.41 -11.86 8.94
C LEU A 115 -5.02 -11.11 10.22
N ASP A 116 -4.48 -9.90 10.09
CA ASP A 116 -4.19 -9.05 11.24
C ASP A 116 -5.48 -8.63 11.96
N LEU A 117 -6.57 -8.42 11.20
CA LEU A 117 -7.90 -8.07 11.73
C LEU A 117 -8.73 -9.30 12.13
N ASP A 118 -8.65 -10.37 11.35
CA ASP A 118 -9.31 -11.65 11.61
C ASP A 118 -8.33 -12.82 11.40
N PRO A 119 -7.64 -13.24 12.48
CA PRO A 119 -6.68 -14.34 12.42
C PRO A 119 -7.29 -15.69 12.05
N GLU A 120 -8.61 -15.86 12.13
CA GLU A 120 -9.30 -17.12 11.82
C GLU A 120 -9.91 -17.15 10.42
N ASN A 121 -9.71 -16.11 9.62
CA ASN A 121 -10.20 -16.04 8.25
C ASN A 121 -9.61 -17.17 7.38
N ARG A 122 -10.46 -18.15 7.04
CA ARG A 122 -10.06 -19.35 6.28
C ARG A 122 -9.64 -19.01 4.86
N GLU A 123 -10.31 -18.05 4.22
CA GLU A 123 -10.02 -17.65 2.86
C GLU A 123 -8.66 -16.97 2.77
N ALA A 124 -8.37 -16.03 3.67
CA ALA A 124 -7.07 -15.38 3.72
C ALA A 124 -5.92 -16.38 3.94
N LYS A 125 -6.08 -17.35 4.87
CA LYS A 125 -5.11 -18.45 5.07
C LYS A 125 -4.91 -19.30 3.80
N SER A 126 -6.00 -19.62 3.11
CA SER A 126 -5.97 -20.41 1.87
C SER A 126 -5.21 -19.68 0.76
N ILE A 127 -5.58 -18.43 0.49
CA ILE A 127 -4.97 -17.61 -0.56
C ILE A 127 -3.48 -17.36 -0.26
N LEU A 128 -3.12 -17.04 0.99
CA LEU A 128 -1.72 -16.87 1.38
C LEU A 128 -0.91 -18.17 1.28
N SER A 129 -1.51 -19.34 1.54
CA SER A 129 -0.86 -20.63 1.31
C SER A 129 -0.58 -20.87 -0.17
N ILE A 130 -1.50 -20.48 -1.06
CA ILE A 130 -1.32 -20.59 -2.52
C ILE A 130 -0.21 -19.63 -2.98
N LEU A 131 -0.26 -18.36 -2.55
CA LEU A 131 0.75 -17.35 -2.87
C LEU A 131 2.13 -17.73 -2.32
N GLY A 132 2.21 -18.23 -1.09
CA GLY A 132 3.46 -18.64 -0.44
C GLY A 132 4.04 -19.96 -0.95
N LYS A 133 3.25 -20.80 -1.64
CA LYS A 133 3.76 -22.00 -2.32
C LYS A 133 4.47 -21.69 -3.63
N GLN A 134 4.18 -20.55 -4.25
CA GLN A 134 4.89 -20.08 -5.46
C GLN A 134 6.28 -19.52 -5.11
N GLU A 135 6.51 -19.09 -3.86
CA GLU A 135 7.79 -18.57 -3.38
C GLU A 135 8.28 -19.32 -2.12
N THR A 136 9.19 -20.30 -2.26
CA THR A 136 10.18 -20.52 -1.21
C THR A 136 11.58 -20.58 -1.81
N PRO A 137 12.54 -19.83 -1.24
CA PRO A 137 13.07 -20.23 0.06
C PRO A 137 13.02 -19.14 1.15
N LYS A 138 12.38 -19.52 2.27
CA LYS A 138 12.70 -19.25 3.69
C LYS A 138 13.50 -17.98 4.02
N LYS A 139 12.92 -17.14 4.89
CA LYS A 139 13.54 -16.77 6.18
C LYS A 139 12.48 -16.31 7.20
N MET A 140 12.14 -17.21 8.11
CA MET A 140 11.60 -16.87 9.42
C MET A 140 12.59 -15.93 10.12
N ILE A 141 12.19 -14.70 10.39
CA ILE A 141 12.90 -13.82 11.31
C ILE A 141 12.46 -14.20 12.73
N GLN A 142 13.13 -15.18 13.32
CA GLN A 142 13.15 -15.31 14.78
C GLN A 142 14.02 -14.18 15.34
N ARG A 143 13.39 -13.18 15.96
CA ARG A 143 14.08 -12.23 16.84
C ARG A 143 14.60 -12.99 18.07
N LYS A 144 15.89 -13.27 18.12
CA LYS A 144 16.62 -13.49 19.38
C LYS A 144 17.72 -12.44 19.52
N LYS A 145 17.57 -11.59 20.54
CA LYS A 145 18.59 -10.66 21.03
C LYS A 145 19.69 -11.48 21.72
N THR A 146 20.93 -11.33 21.29
CA THR A 146 22.11 -11.52 22.14
C THR A 146 23.15 -10.47 21.78
N SER A 147 23.36 -9.55 22.73
CA SER A 147 24.40 -8.54 22.70
C SER A 147 25.57 -9.01 23.57
N ASN A 148 26.77 -8.67 23.10
CA ASN A 148 28.04 -8.54 23.83
C ASN A 148 28.83 -9.78 24.21
N ARG A 149 29.87 -10.05 23.41
CA ARG A 149 31.23 -10.15 23.93
C ARG A 149 32.28 -9.89 22.84
N ILE A 150 33.02 -8.80 22.93
CA ILE A 150 34.30 -8.59 22.22
C ILE A 150 35.32 -8.17 23.27
N THR A 151 36.50 -8.79 23.31
CA THR A 151 37.80 -8.12 23.08
C THR A 151 39.01 -8.93 23.53
N GLY A 152 40.04 -8.89 22.66
CA GLY A 152 41.44 -9.14 22.95
C GLY A 152 42.04 -10.22 22.02
N LYS A 153 43.18 -10.06 21.36
CA LYS A 153 44.17 -8.97 21.20
C LYS A 153 45.24 -9.51 20.21
N LYS A 154 45.81 -8.65 19.35
CA LYS A 154 47.13 -8.80 18.65
C LYS A 154 47.20 -9.92 17.57
N THR A 155 47.92 -9.84 16.44
CA THR A 155 49.06 -9.00 16.00
C THR A 155 49.28 -9.18 14.48
N LYS A 156 49.69 -8.10 13.80
CA LYS A 156 50.58 -7.99 12.63
C LYS A 156 50.59 -9.12 11.57
N THR A 157 50.20 -8.82 10.33
CA THR A 157 51.15 -8.46 9.23
C THR A 157 50.43 -8.31 7.86
N ARG A 158 50.83 -7.24 7.15
CA ARG A 158 50.91 -7.08 5.68
C ARG A 158 49.65 -7.11 4.79
N SER A 159 49.60 -6.06 3.96
CA SER A 159 48.78 -5.82 2.76
C SER A 159 47.37 -5.28 2.99
N VAL A 160 47.24 -3.95 3.13
CA VAL A 160 45.95 -3.31 2.91
C VAL A 160 45.82 -3.03 1.41
N LYS A 161 45.36 -4.06 0.68
CA LYS A 161 44.49 -3.84 -0.48
C LYS A 161 43.32 -3.00 0.03
N LYS A 162 43.06 -1.85 -0.59
CA LYS A 162 41.82 -1.11 -0.36
C LYS A 162 40.67 -2.09 -0.56
N THR A 163 40.00 -2.41 0.54
CA THR A 163 38.78 -3.22 0.57
C THR A 163 37.69 -2.39 -0.05
N GLU A 164 37.46 -2.65 -1.33
CA GLU A 164 36.27 -2.20 -2.04
C GLU A 164 35.07 -2.88 -1.35
N GLY A 165 34.23 -2.05 -0.72
CA GLY A 165 32.87 -2.45 -0.39
C GLY A 165 32.10 -2.82 -1.66
N PRO A 166 30.85 -3.27 -1.56
CA PRO A 166 30.08 -3.68 -2.74
C PRO A 166 30.06 -2.55 -3.76
N GLN A 167 30.84 -2.71 -4.83
CA GLN A 167 30.90 -1.76 -5.93
C GLN A 167 29.55 -1.84 -6.63
N LEU A 168 28.71 -0.82 -6.45
CA LEU A 168 27.77 -0.49 -7.52
C LEU A 168 28.65 -0.11 -8.71
N ALA A 169 28.67 -0.97 -9.73
CA ALA A 169 29.32 -0.65 -11.00
C ALA A 169 28.52 0.47 -11.67
N ILE A 170 28.85 1.72 -11.35
CA ILE A 170 28.18 2.90 -11.91
C ILE A 170 28.62 3.01 -13.36
N SER A 171 27.70 2.69 -14.28
CA SER A 171 27.98 2.78 -15.71
C SER A 171 28.32 4.22 -16.08
N PRO A 172 29.38 4.47 -16.89
CA PRO A 172 29.76 5.81 -17.29
C PRO A 172 28.61 6.60 -17.92
N ARG A 173 27.64 5.94 -18.54
CA ARG A 173 26.49 6.59 -19.19
C ARG A 173 25.50 7.26 -18.23
N ILE A 174 25.52 6.91 -16.94
CA ILE A 174 24.57 7.40 -15.92
C ILE A 174 25.23 8.43 -14.98
N ALA A 175 26.57 8.56 -15.03
CA ALA A 175 27.31 9.52 -14.22
C ALA A 175 26.91 10.96 -14.55
N THR A 176 26.38 11.68 -13.55
CA THR A 176 25.95 13.09 -13.63
C THR A 176 26.26 13.80 -12.31
N PHE A 177 26.44 15.13 -12.35
CA PHE A 177 26.66 15.93 -11.12
C PHE A 177 25.48 15.85 -10.13
N THR A 178 24.25 15.68 -10.62
CA THR A 178 23.07 15.46 -9.77
C THR A 178 23.22 14.20 -8.93
N MET A 179 23.76 13.12 -9.51
CA MET A 179 24.03 11.87 -8.80
C MET A 179 25.09 12.06 -7.71
N VAL A 180 26.13 12.86 -7.95
CA VAL A 180 27.15 13.23 -6.95
C VAL A 180 26.51 13.94 -5.75
N ASN A 181 25.63 14.92 -6.00
CA ASN A 181 24.93 15.64 -4.92
C ASN A 181 24.02 14.73 -4.09
N VAL A 182 23.31 13.80 -4.74
CA VAL A 182 22.46 12.82 -4.03
C VAL A 182 23.32 11.91 -3.15
N LEU A 183 24.46 11.41 -3.66
CA LEU A 183 25.38 10.55 -2.89
C LEU A 183 26.02 11.29 -1.71
N LYS A 184 26.36 12.57 -1.88
CA LYS A 184 26.86 13.44 -0.79
C LYS A 184 25.82 13.61 0.32
N ASN A 185 24.55 13.86 -0.03
CA ASN A 185 23.47 13.98 0.94
C ASN A 185 23.18 12.66 1.69
N GLN A 186 23.53 11.52 1.07
CA GLN A 186 23.43 10.19 1.67
C GLN A 186 24.69 9.78 2.48
N ASN A 187 25.67 10.69 2.64
CA ASN A 187 26.97 10.42 3.26
C ASN A 187 27.80 9.31 2.56
N LEU A 188 27.53 9.04 1.28
CA LEU A 188 28.23 8.04 0.46
C LEU A 188 29.41 8.67 -0.30
N TYR A 189 30.35 9.22 0.46
CA TYR A 189 31.47 10.01 -0.10
C TYR A 189 32.39 9.23 -1.04
N ASN A 190 32.68 7.97 -0.74
CA ASN A 190 33.54 7.14 -1.58
C ASN A 190 32.95 6.92 -2.98
N GLN A 191 31.64 6.71 -3.06
CA GLN A 191 30.94 6.53 -4.34
C GLN A 191 30.83 7.84 -5.10
N ALA A 192 30.64 8.96 -4.39
CA ALA A 192 30.62 10.28 -5.00
C ALA A 192 31.97 10.61 -5.68
N LEU A 193 33.09 10.22 -5.05
CA LEU A 193 34.43 10.31 -5.64
C LEU A 193 34.56 9.47 -6.92
N ASP A 194 34.11 8.22 -6.90
CA ASP A 194 34.17 7.34 -8.08
C ASP A 194 33.37 7.91 -9.27
N VAL A 195 32.19 8.49 -9.03
CA VAL A 195 31.39 9.16 -10.07
C VAL A 195 32.11 10.39 -10.61
N LEU A 196 32.80 11.11 -9.75
CA LEU A 196 33.52 12.32 -10.12
C LEU A 196 34.74 12.00 -10.99
N ASP A 197 35.49 10.94 -10.67
CA ASP A 197 36.57 10.41 -11.52
C ASP A 197 36.07 10.00 -12.91
N ILE A 198 34.88 9.41 -12.99
CA ILE A 198 34.22 9.07 -14.27
C ILE A 198 33.82 10.33 -15.06
N LEU A 199 33.41 11.41 -14.39
CA LEU A 199 33.09 12.68 -15.05
C LEU A 199 34.35 13.39 -15.58
N VAL A 200 35.45 13.34 -14.83
CA VAL A 200 36.75 13.91 -15.24
C VAL A 200 37.30 13.19 -16.47
N THR A 201 37.25 11.85 -16.49
CA THR A 201 37.69 11.06 -17.66
C THR A 201 36.84 11.31 -18.92
N LYS A 202 35.61 11.80 -18.76
CA LYS A 202 34.71 12.19 -19.86
C LYS A 202 34.90 13.63 -20.37
N GLY A 203 35.80 14.41 -19.77
CA GLY A 203 36.04 15.80 -20.17
C GLY A 203 34.91 16.76 -19.81
N ALA A 204 34.10 16.44 -18.79
CA ALA A 204 33.10 17.38 -18.26
C ALA A 204 33.81 18.50 -17.49
N ASP A 205 33.39 19.75 -17.74
CA ASP A 205 34.03 21.00 -17.31
C ASP A 205 34.68 20.95 -15.92
N ALA A 206 36.00 21.14 -15.89
CA ALA A 206 36.81 21.21 -14.66
C ALA A 206 36.49 22.44 -13.78
N GLU A 207 35.69 23.39 -14.27
CA GLU A 207 35.29 24.59 -13.53
C GLU A 207 34.11 24.36 -12.55
N LYS A 208 33.46 23.20 -12.59
CA LYS A 208 32.33 22.83 -11.68
C LYS A 208 32.68 21.75 -10.64
N ILE A 209 33.96 21.41 -10.52
CA ILE A 209 34.49 20.41 -9.58
C ILE A 209 34.97 21.11 -8.30
#